data_AF-A0A7W8B1V8-F1
#
_entry.id   AF-A0A7W8B1V8-F1
#
_cell.length_a   1.000
_cell.length_b   1.000
_cell.length_c   1.000
_cell.angle_alpha   90.00
_cell.angle_beta   90.00
_cell.angle_gamma   90.00
#
_symmetry.space_group_name_H-M   'P 1'
#
loop_
_entity.id
_entity.type
_entity.pdbx_description
1 polymer ?
#
loop_
_entity_poly.entity_id
_entity_poly.type
_entity_poly.pdbx_seq_one_letter_code
_entity_poly.pdbx_strand_id
1 'polypeptide(L)'
;MSRISARRSRWEEAIDGGEATHVLADITEALSNAGLYSGRHEDDVTVNALTAKLIDHFTRDTELEVTGTAAIRYGARLIVPAERRAVRELHKELVWCYVIDRPAPATQQHGKRCIVAELLRWTHDTLRLFPADRAEELDLHGDSLRAAAEPRRVALRGSGHRPAPPPVGHRPGIRE
;
A
#
# COMPACT_ATOMS: atom_id res chain seq x y z
N MET A 1 24.52 9.48 17.57
CA MET A 1 24.43 8.53 16.45
C MET A 1 23.14 8.77 15.68
N SER A 2 23.20 8.82 14.35
CA SER A 2 21.98 8.92 13.52
C SER A 2 21.17 7.61 13.63
N ARG A 3 19.83 7.68 13.55
CA ARG A 3 18.99 6.45 13.49
C ARG A 3 19.42 5.54 12.33
N ILE A 4 19.94 6.13 11.27
CA ILE A 4 20.46 5.43 10.08
C ILE A 4 21.71 4.61 10.45
N SER A 5 22.64 5.16 11.24
CA SER A 5 23.85 4.41 11.63
C SER A 5 23.54 3.27 12.59
N ALA A 6 22.57 3.44 13.50
CA ALA A 6 22.16 2.37 14.41
C ALA A 6 21.41 1.22 13.70
N ARG A 7 20.63 1.53 12.66
CA ARG A 7 19.96 0.51 11.83
C ARG A 7 20.93 -0.23 10.93
N ARG A 8 21.89 0.49 10.32
CA ARG A 8 22.93 -0.11 9.48
C ARG A 8 23.73 -1.19 10.22
N SER A 9 24.16 -0.93 11.46
CA SER A 9 24.93 -1.92 12.23
C SER A 9 24.14 -3.20 12.55
N ARG A 10 22.84 -3.10 12.89
CA ARG A 10 21.99 -4.30 13.07
C ARG A 10 21.85 -5.13 11.80
N TRP A 11 21.96 -4.47 10.65
CA TRP A 11 21.81 -5.08 9.34
C TRP A 11 23.06 -5.82 8.90
N GLU A 12 24.22 -5.23 9.14
CA GLU A 12 25.52 -5.85 8.89
C GLU A 12 25.70 -7.16 9.68
N GLU A 13 24.99 -7.33 10.81
CA GLU A 13 24.98 -8.58 11.60
C GLU A 13 23.97 -9.63 11.09
N ALA A 14 22.89 -9.22 10.41
CA ALA A 14 21.74 -10.07 10.11
C ALA A 14 21.81 -10.75 8.73
N ILE A 15 22.67 -10.28 7.84
CA ILE A 15 22.75 -10.77 6.47
C ILE A 15 24.17 -11.22 6.15
N ASP A 16 24.28 -12.40 5.54
CA ASP A 16 25.51 -12.79 4.86
C ASP A 16 25.79 -11.81 3.72
N GLY A 17 26.85 -11.02 3.86
CA GLY A 17 27.23 -9.99 2.89
C GLY A 17 27.38 -10.51 1.47
N GLY A 18 27.73 -11.79 1.28
CA GLY A 18 27.82 -12.43 -0.04
C GLY A 18 26.45 -12.54 -0.72
N GLU A 19 25.45 -13.03 0.01
CA GLU A 19 24.08 -13.20 -0.47
C GLU A 19 23.41 -11.84 -0.77
N ALA A 20 23.58 -10.87 0.14
CA ALA A 20 23.08 -9.51 -0.07
C ALA A 20 23.64 -8.87 -1.34
N THR A 21 24.94 -9.07 -1.60
CA THR A 21 25.62 -8.50 -2.76
C THR A 21 25.09 -9.10 -4.06
N HIS A 22 24.85 -10.41 -4.11
CA HIS A 22 24.25 -11.05 -5.28
C HIS A 22 22.85 -10.52 -5.58
N VAL A 23 22.00 -10.41 -4.56
CA VAL A 23 20.63 -9.92 -4.80
C VAL A 23 20.62 -8.43 -5.16
N LEU A 24 21.50 -7.63 -4.53
CA LEU A 24 21.67 -6.24 -4.92
C LEU A 24 22.19 -6.11 -6.36
N ALA A 25 23.07 -7.01 -6.81
CA ALA A 25 23.53 -7.05 -8.19
C ALA A 25 22.38 -7.35 -9.16
N ASP A 26 21.56 -8.37 -8.88
CA ASP A 26 20.40 -8.71 -9.71
C ASP A 26 19.38 -7.56 -9.77
N ILE A 27 19.10 -6.93 -8.63
CA ILE A 27 18.21 -5.76 -8.56
C ILE A 27 18.84 -4.58 -9.31
N THR A 28 20.13 -4.32 -9.12
CA THR A 28 20.82 -3.22 -9.79
C THR A 28 20.85 -3.44 -11.30
N GLU A 29 21.12 -4.65 -11.78
CA GLU A 29 21.05 -4.99 -13.20
C GLU A 29 19.65 -4.77 -13.75
N ALA A 30 18.62 -5.22 -13.02
CA ALA A 30 17.23 -5.00 -13.40
C ALA A 30 16.87 -3.51 -13.49
N LEU A 31 17.41 -2.68 -12.59
CA LEU A 31 17.13 -1.25 -12.47
C LEU A 31 18.04 -0.35 -13.34
N SER A 32 19.22 -0.82 -13.76
CA SER A 32 20.23 -0.02 -14.47
C SER A 32 19.80 0.45 -15.86
N ASN A 33 18.70 -0.09 -16.39
CA ASN A 33 18.17 0.27 -17.71
C ASN A 33 17.17 1.44 -17.67
N ALA A 34 16.88 1.99 -16.49
CA ALA A 34 15.99 3.15 -16.37
C ALA A 34 16.83 4.45 -16.44
N GLY A 35 16.55 5.29 -17.45
CA GLY A 35 16.99 6.68 -17.43
C GLY A 35 16.43 7.44 -16.21
N LEU A 36 16.87 8.69 -16.01
CA LEU A 36 16.31 9.53 -14.94
C LEU A 36 14.80 9.72 -15.14
N TYR A 37 14.01 9.45 -14.10
CA TYR A 37 12.56 9.64 -14.12
C TYR A 37 12.22 11.12 -14.36
N SER A 38 11.61 11.42 -15.50
CA SER A 38 11.25 12.76 -15.94
C SER A 38 9.74 13.04 -15.80
N GLY A 39 8.94 12.03 -15.42
CA GLY A 39 7.49 12.12 -15.32
C GLY A 39 6.77 11.98 -16.66
N ARG A 40 7.44 11.43 -17.68
CA ARG A 40 6.81 11.11 -18.97
C ARG A 40 6.08 9.77 -18.88
N HIS A 41 5.12 9.57 -19.77
CA HIS A 41 4.39 8.31 -19.85
C HIS A 41 5.31 7.08 -20.03
N GLU A 42 6.39 7.21 -20.81
CA GLU A 42 7.39 6.17 -21.00
C GLU A 42 8.12 5.79 -19.70
N ASP A 43 8.34 6.77 -18.82
CA ASP A 43 8.94 6.55 -17.50
C ASP A 43 7.98 5.75 -16.62
N ASP A 44 6.68 6.06 -16.66
CA ASP A 44 5.65 5.32 -15.92
C ASP A 44 5.55 3.86 -16.40
N VAL A 45 5.62 3.63 -17.71
CA VAL A 45 5.65 2.27 -18.29
C VAL A 45 6.87 1.51 -17.79
N THR A 46 8.04 2.14 -17.82
CA THR A 46 9.30 1.56 -17.32
C THR A 46 9.20 1.23 -15.82
N VAL A 47 8.73 2.16 -15.00
CA VAL A 47 8.56 1.97 -13.54
C VAL A 47 7.58 0.84 -13.26
N ASN A 48 6.46 0.76 -13.98
CA ASN A 48 5.48 -0.31 -13.81
C ASN A 48 6.07 -1.68 -14.19
N ALA A 49 6.83 -1.75 -15.28
CA ALA A 49 7.50 -2.99 -15.68
C ALA A 49 8.53 -3.44 -14.64
N LEU A 50 9.33 -2.52 -14.10
CA LEU A 50 10.28 -2.81 -13.03
C LEU A 50 9.58 -3.24 -11.74
N THR A 51 8.48 -2.58 -11.39
CA THR A 51 7.67 -2.94 -10.23
C THR A 51 7.11 -4.34 -10.38
N ALA A 52 6.61 -4.71 -11.57
CA ALA A 52 6.12 -6.06 -11.85
C ALA A 52 7.23 -7.11 -11.70
N LYS A 53 8.45 -6.84 -12.18
CA LYS A 53 9.61 -7.72 -12.01
C LYS A 53 9.99 -7.91 -10.54
N LEU A 54 9.99 -6.82 -9.76
CA LEU A 54 10.26 -6.89 -8.32
C LEU A 54 9.19 -7.69 -7.58
N ILE A 55 7.91 -7.47 -7.90
CA ILE A 55 6.80 -8.25 -7.33
C ILE A 55 7.01 -9.73 -7.65
N ASP A 56 7.23 -10.06 -8.92
CA ASP A 56 7.46 -11.44 -9.36
C ASP A 56 8.63 -12.08 -8.59
N HIS A 57 9.77 -11.40 -8.48
CA HIS A 57 10.92 -11.85 -7.71
C HIS A 57 10.56 -12.15 -6.24
N PHE A 58 9.81 -11.27 -5.58
CA PHE A 58 9.42 -11.45 -4.17
C PHE A 58 8.34 -12.52 -3.96
N THR A 59 7.49 -12.75 -4.95
CA THR A 59 6.40 -13.74 -4.86
C THR A 59 6.79 -15.12 -5.36
N ARG A 60 7.86 -15.23 -6.16
CA ARG A 60 8.36 -16.50 -6.68
C ARG A 60 8.72 -17.43 -5.53
N ASP A 61 8.34 -18.71 -5.68
CA ASP A 61 8.59 -19.77 -4.72
C ASP A 61 7.97 -19.53 -3.33
N THR A 62 7.01 -18.61 -3.23
CA THR A 62 6.20 -18.44 -2.02
C THR A 62 5.09 -19.47 -2.02
N GLU A 63 5.03 -20.27 -0.96
CA GLU A 63 4.05 -21.34 -0.81
C GLU A 63 3.05 -21.02 0.29
N LEU A 64 1.85 -21.60 0.18
CA LEU A 64 0.85 -21.55 1.23
C LEU A 64 0.68 -22.95 1.83
N GLU A 65 1.25 -23.15 3.01
CA GLU A 65 1.10 -24.39 3.77
C GLU A 65 -0.25 -24.38 4.49
N VAL A 66 -1.15 -25.30 4.16
CA VAL A 66 -2.48 -25.39 4.79
C VAL A 66 -2.47 -26.48 5.88
N THR A 67 -2.51 -26.07 7.14
CA THR A 67 -2.46 -26.93 8.33
C THR A 67 -3.84 -27.31 8.89
N GLY A 68 -4.93 -27.10 8.14
CA GLY A 68 -6.29 -27.42 8.58
C GLY A 68 -7.29 -27.66 7.44
N THR A 69 -8.57 -27.85 7.79
CA THR A 69 -9.64 -28.18 6.83
C THR A 69 -10.11 -26.99 5.97
N ALA A 70 -9.69 -25.77 6.30
CA ALA A 70 -10.07 -24.57 5.56
C ALA A 70 -8.90 -23.58 5.44
N ALA A 71 -8.49 -23.30 4.20
CA ALA A 71 -7.38 -22.41 3.87
C ALA A 71 -7.58 -20.93 4.22
N ILE A 72 -8.80 -20.51 4.58
CA ILE A 72 -9.23 -19.11 4.48
C ILE A 72 -9.42 -18.39 5.82
N ARG A 73 -9.30 -19.08 6.97
CA ARG A 73 -9.57 -18.47 8.28
C ARG A 73 -8.39 -18.51 9.25
N TYR A 74 -7.85 -19.69 9.57
CA TYR A 74 -6.76 -19.83 10.56
C TYR A 74 -5.82 -21.01 10.28
N GLY A 75 -5.98 -21.69 9.15
CA GLY A 75 -5.25 -22.92 8.84
C GLY A 75 -4.27 -22.79 7.70
N ALA A 76 -3.77 -21.59 7.39
CA ALA A 76 -2.81 -21.39 6.31
C ALA A 76 -1.62 -20.56 6.79
N ARG A 77 -0.42 -20.99 6.43
CA ARG A 77 0.85 -20.33 6.73
C ARG A 77 1.55 -20.01 5.43
N LEU A 78 1.87 -18.74 5.23
CA LEU A 78 2.70 -18.32 4.10
C LEU A 78 4.15 -18.71 4.38
N ILE A 79 4.69 -19.60 3.56
CA ILE A 79 6.10 -19.97 3.57
C ILE A 79 6.81 -19.10 2.55
N VAL A 80 7.72 -18.28 3.07
CA VAL A 80 8.56 -17.40 2.26
C VAL A 80 9.99 -17.91 2.41
N PRO A 81 10.71 -18.20 1.31
CA PRO A 81 12.10 -18.64 1.37
C PRO A 81 12.97 -17.69 2.20
N ALA A 82 13.97 -18.23 2.90
CA ALA A 82 14.84 -17.44 3.78
C ALA A 82 15.52 -16.28 3.04
N GLU A 83 16.04 -16.57 1.85
CA GLU A 83 16.68 -15.58 0.95
C GLU A 83 15.72 -14.43 0.63
N ARG A 84 14.48 -14.75 0.23
CA ARG A 84 13.45 -13.74 -0.08
C ARG A 84 13.08 -12.90 1.14
N ARG A 85 13.09 -13.46 2.35
CA ARG A 85 12.88 -12.70 3.58
C ARG A 85 14.01 -11.70 3.79
N ALA A 86 15.27 -12.11 3.66
CA ALA A 86 16.43 -11.22 3.84
C ALA A 86 16.36 -10.03 2.88
N VAL A 87 16.08 -10.28 1.60
CA VAL A 87 15.94 -9.25 0.57
C VAL A 87 14.75 -8.33 0.83
N ARG A 88 13.62 -8.87 1.28
CA ARG A 88 12.44 -8.06 1.63
C ARG A 88 12.77 -7.12 2.80
N GLU A 89 13.45 -7.62 3.82
CA GLU A 89 13.86 -6.77 4.93
C GLU A 89 14.81 -5.66 4.42
N LEU A 90 15.69 -5.96 3.43
CA LEU A 90 16.64 -4.97 2.89
C LEU A 90 15.90 -3.88 2.16
N HIS A 91 14.94 -4.29 1.33
CA HIS A 91 14.09 -3.39 0.60
C HIS A 91 13.30 -2.47 1.54
N LYS A 92 12.78 -2.96 2.68
CA LYS A 92 12.12 -2.10 3.67
C LYS A 92 13.06 -1.04 4.23
N GLU A 93 14.32 -1.38 4.52
CA GLU A 93 15.27 -0.38 5.00
C GLU A 93 15.65 0.63 3.93
N LEU A 94 15.82 0.20 2.67
CA LEU A 94 16.05 1.12 1.55
C LEU A 94 14.86 2.08 1.40
N VAL A 95 13.63 1.58 1.43
CA VAL A 95 12.41 2.41 1.41
C VAL A 95 12.40 3.36 2.61
N TRP A 96 12.77 2.88 3.80
CA TRP A 96 12.82 3.73 4.97
C TRP A 96 13.83 4.88 4.80
N CYS A 97 15.07 4.56 4.42
CA CYS A 97 16.15 5.54 4.30
C CYS A 97 15.91 6.54 3.17
N TYR A 98 15.42 6.07 2.02
CA TYR A 98 15.34 6.88 0.80
C TYR A 98 13.95 7.42 0.48
N VAL A 99 12.90 6.92 1.11
CA VAL A 99 11.52 7.40 0.88
C VAL A 99 10.94 8.02 2.14
N ILE A 100 11.01 7.34 3.28
CA ILE A 100 10.36 7.78 4.52
C ILE A 100 11.16 8.89 5.21
N ASP A 101 12.46 8.69 5.39
CA ASP A 101 13.34 9.63 6.10
C ASP A 101 13.85 10.78 5.23
N ARG A 102 13.47 10.85 3.94
CA ARG A 102 13.85 11.98 3.11
C ARG A 102 13.20 13.28 3.62
N PRO A 103 13.94 14.40 3.68
CA PRO A 103 13.45 15.65 4.25
C PRO A 103 12.29 16.25 3.44
N ALA A 104 12.31 16.11 2.11
CA ALA A 104 11.24 16.62 1.25
C ALA A 104 9.85 16.02 1.57
N PRO A 105 9.67 14.69 1.64
CA PRO A 105 8.41 14.10 2.09
C PRO A 105 8.14 14.37 3.58
N ALA A 106 9.16 14.45 4.44
CA ALA A 106 8.96 14.74 5.86
C ALA A 106 8.20 16.07 6.09
N THR A 107 8.54 17.12 5.35
CA THR A 107 7.84 18.42 5.42
C THR A 107 6.38 18.31 4.96
N GLN A 108 6.12 17.58 3.87
CA GLN A 108 4.73 17.36 3.41
C GLN A 108 3.93 16.53 4.41
N GLN A 109 4.52 15.48 4.98
CA GLN A 109 3.87 14.66 6.00
C GLN A 109 3.61 15.44 7.29
N HIS A 110 4.52 16.32 7.69
CA HIS A 110 4.30 17.23 8.81
C HIS A 110 3.11 18.16 8.54
N GLY A 111 3.06 18.82 7.39
CA GLY A 111 1.93 19.66 7.00
C GLY A 111 0.60 18.90 7.00
N LYS A 112 0.57 17.69 6.44
CA LYS A 112 -0.60 16.80 6.47
C LYS A 112 -1.02 16.45 7.89
N ARG A 113 -0.08 16.12 8.77
CA ARG A 113 -0.36 15.84 10.19
C ARG A 113 -0.95 17.05 10.90
N CYS A 114 -0.40 18.24 10.69
CA CYS A 114 -0.96 19.47 11.27
C CYS A 114 -2.38 19.74 10.79
N ILE A 115 -2.65 19.59 9.48
CA ILE A 115 -3.99 19.76 8.92
C ILE A 115 -4.97 18.75 9.54
N VAL A 116 -4.60 17.47 9.58
CA VAL A 116 -5.46 16.43 10.17
C VAL A 116 -5.71 16.69 11.65
N ALA A 117 -4.67 17.05 12.40
CA ALA A 117 -4.79 17.36 13.83
C ALA A 117 -5.69 18.56 14.09
N GLU A 118 -5.53 19.66 13.33
CA GLU A 118 -6.39 20.84 13.46
C GLU A 118 -7.83 20.56 13.03
N LEU A 119 -8.05 19.80 11.95
CA LEU A 119 -9.39 19.40 11.52
C LEU A 119 -10.09 18.56 12.60
N LEU A 120 -9.41 17.56 13.16
CA LEU A 120 -9.94 16.74 14.25
C LEU A 120 -10.23 17.57 15.50
N ARG A 121 -9.36 18.53 15.82
CA ARG A 121 -9.57 19.46 16.92
C ARG A 121 -10.81 20.33 16.68
N TRP A 122 -10.95 20.92 15.49
CA TRP A 122 -12.09 21.79 15.17
C TRP A 122 -13.41 21.04 15.16
N THR A 123 -13.45 19.82 14.61
CA THR A 123 -14.66 19.00 14.63
C THR A 123 -15.03 18.60 16.04
N HIS A 124 -14.05 18.15 16.84
CA HIS A 124 -14.24 17.82 18.25
C HIS A 124 -14.78 19.02 19.07
N ASP A 125 -14.13 20.17 18.96
CA ASP A 125 -14.46 21.36 19.75
C ASP A 125 -15.76 22.05 19.29
N THR A 126 -16.14 21.84 18.02
CA THR A 126 -17.27 22.53 17.41
C THR A 126 -18.20 21.54 16.72
N LEU A 127 -19.15 20.98 17.48
CA LEU A 127 -20.12 19.98 16.99
C LEU A 127 -20.90 20.41 15.73
N ARG A 128 -21.10 21.71 15.49
CA ARG A 128 -21.76 22.21 14.26
C ARG A 128 -20.98 21.94 12.97
N LEU A 129 -19.69 21.64 13.09
CA LEU A 129 -18.83 21.27 11.95
C LEU A 129 -18.91 19.77 11.65
N PHE A 130 -19.62 18.98 12.47
CA PHE A 130 -19.91 17.60 12.12
C PHE A 130 -20.84 17.55 10.91
N PRO A 131 -20.48 16.75 9.89
CA PRO A 131 -21.42 16.39 8.84
C PRO A 131 -22.69 15.79 9.44
N ALA A 132 -23.86 16.16 8.92
CA ALA A 132 -25.15 15.75 9.49
C ALA A 132 -25.32 14.22 9.54
N ASP A 133 -24.70 13.49 8.61
CA ASP A 133 -24.68 12.03 8.57
C ASP A 133 -23.89 11.39 9.74
N ARG A 134 -23.26 12.21 10.60
CA ARG A 134 -22.49 11.77 11.78
C ARG A 134 -23.15 12.05 13.11
N ALA A 135 -24.26 12.77 13.12
CA ALA A 135 -25.07 12.90 14.32
C ALA A 135 -25.50 11.51 14.82
N GLU A 136 -25.90 10.61 13.93
CA GLU A 136 -26.30 9.24 14.28
C GLU A 136 -25.16 8.41 14.92
N GLU A 137 -23.93 8.55 14.42
CA GLU A 137 -22.76 7.82 14.95
C GLU A 137 -22.38 8.36 16.34
N LEU A 138 -22.49 9.69 16.52
CA LEU A 138 -22.27 10.35 17.80
C LEU A 138 -23.35 9.93 18.82
N ASP A 139 -24.60 9.83 18.40
CA ASP A 139 -25.71 9.36 19.24
C ASP A 139 -25.53 7.89 19.64
N LEU A 140 -25.03 7.04 18.72
CA LEU A 140 -24.84 5.61 18.95
C LEU A 140 -23.67 5.29 19.88
N HIS A 141 -22.56 6.01 19.74
CA HIS A 141 -21.31 5.68 20.45
C HIS A 141 -20.92 6.67 21.55
N GLY A 142 -21.48 7.88 21.55
CA GLY A 142 -21.17 8.92 22.55
C GLY A 142 -19.73 9.45 22.50
N ASP A 143 -18.95 9.07 21.50
CA ASP A 143 -17.54 9.44 21.35
C ASP A 143 -17.36 10.34 20.11
N SER A 144 -17.20 11.64 20.37
CA SER A 144 -16.99 12.66 19.34
C SER A 144 -15.68 12.47 18.59
N LEU A 145 -14.62 12.00 19.25
CA LEU A 145 -13.34 11.79 18.58
C LEU A 145 -13.43 10.62 17.61
N ARG A 146 -14.11 9.54 17.99
CA ARG A 146 -14.38 8.40 17.10
C ARG A 146 -15.22 8.81 15.90
N ALA A 147 -16.31 9.55 16.13
CA ALA A 147 -17.17 10.04 15.05
C ALA A 147 -16.42 10.98 14.08
N ALA A 148 -15.45 11.76 14.57
CA ALA A 148 -14.59 12.63 13.77
C ALA A 148 -13.49 11.88 12.99
N ALA A 149 -12.93 10.82 13.58
CA ALA A 149 -11.76 10.11 13.04
C ALA A 149 -12.10 9.12 11.91
N GLU A 150 -13.33 8.63 11.84
CA GLU A 150 -13.73 7.65 10.85
C GLU A 150 -14.55 8.33 9.75
N PRO A 151 -13.95 8.85 8.65
CA PRO A 151 -14.71 9.29 7.49
C PRO A 151 -15.45 8.08 6.91
N ARG A 152 -16.78 7.97 7.07
CA ARG A 152 -17.62 7.12 6.24
C ARG A 152 -17.24 7.52 4.84
N ARG A 153 -16.77 6.55 4.05
CA ARG A 153 -16.77 6.70 2.60
C ARG A 153 -18.20 7.09 2.28
N VAL A 154 -18.43 8.37 1.95
CA VAL A 154 -19.67 8.80 1.35
C VAL A 154 -19.84 7.82 0.23
N ALA A 155 -20.78 6.89 0.41
CA ALA A 155 -21.11 6.00 -0.67
C ALA A 155 -21.54 6.99 -1.73
N LEU A 156 -20.72 7.13 -2.78
CA LEU A 156 -21.17 7.65 -4.05
C LEU A 156 -22.18 6.64 -4.61
N ARG A 157 -23.20 6.28 -3.82
CA ARG A 157 -24.55 6.01 -4.28
C ARG A 157 -24.99 7.35 -4.85
N GLY A 158 -24.46 7.64 -6.04
CA GLY A 158 -25.27 8.33 -7.00
C GLY A 158 -26.63 7.65 -6.96
N SER A 159 -27.66 8.47 -6.92
CA SER A 159 -28.96 8.24 -7.51
C SER A 159 -28.80 7.86 -8.99
N GLY A 160 -28.01 6.83 -9.26
CA GLY A 160 -27.86 6.17 -10.53
C GLY A 160 -29.15 5.44 -10.74
N HIS A 161 -30.11 6.18 -11.29
CA HIS A 161 -31.09 5.63 -12.19
C HIS A 161 -30.32 4.74 -13.17
N ARG A 162 -30.19 3.45 -12.86
CA ARG A 162 -29.62 2.47 -13.79
C ARG A 162 -30.59 2.48 -14.97
N PRO A 163 -30.19 2.94 -16.18
CA PRO A 163 -31.04 2.77 -17.33
C PRO A 163 -31.36 1.27 -17.45
N ALA A 164 -32.64 0.97 -17.69
CA ALA A 164 -33.07 -0.40 -17.90
C ALA A 164 -32.20 -1.04 -18.99
N PRO A 165 -31.74 -2.29 -18.79
CA PRO A 165 -30.97 -2.97 -19.81
C PRO A 165 -31.79 -3.01 -21.12
N PRO A 166 -31.17 -2.75 -22.28
CA PRO A 166 -31.87 -2.84 -23.55
C PRO A 166 -32.44 -4.26 -23.73
N PRO A 167 -33.63 -4.40 -24.35
CA PRO A 167 -34.22 -5.70 -24.59
C PRO A 167 -33.26 -6.57 -25.41
N VAL A 168 -33.02 -7.79 -24.94
CA VAL A 168 -32.17 -8.76 -25.62
C VAL A 168 -32.85 -9.15 -26.93
N GLY A 169 -32.38 -8.57 -28.03
CA GLY A 169 -32.82 -8.95 -29.37
C GLY A 169 -32.40 -10.38 -29.68
N HIS A 170 -33.38 -11.25 -29.91
CA HIS A 170 -33.17 -12.60 -30.42
C HIS A 170 -32.36 -12.54 -31.72
N ARG A 171 -31.13 -13.04 -31.71
CA ARG A 171 -30.37 -13.28 -32.94
C ARG A 171 -30.96 -14.52 -33.64
N PRO A 172 -31.41 -14.41 -34.90
CA PRO A 172 -31.85 -15.56 -35.66
C PRO A 172 -30.67 -16.51 -35.92
N GLY A 173 -30.88 -17.79 -35.63
CA GLY A 173 -29.88 -18.84 -35.78
C GLY A 173 -29.42 -18.96 -37.23
N ILE A 174 -28.10 -18.99 -37.41
CA ILE A 174 -27.45 -19.37 -38.65
C ILE A 174 -27.71 -20.88 -38.81
N ARG A 175 -28.47 -21.26 -39.84
CA ARG A 175 -28.59 -22.65 -40.27
C ARG A 175 -27.37 -22.99 -41.12
N GLU A 176 -26.73 -24.11 -40.77
CA GLU A 176 -25.73 -24.80 -41.59
C GLU A 176 -26.35 -25.40 -42.86
#